data_AF-A0A1B6LZJ8-F1
#
_entry.id   AF-A0A1B6LZJ8-F1
#
_cell.length_a   1.000
_cell.length_b   1.000
_cell.length_c   1.000
_cell.angle_alpha   90.00
_cell.angle_beta   90.00
_cell.angle_gamma   90.00
#
_symmetry.space_group_name_H-M   'P 1'
#
loop_
_entity.id
_entity.type
_entity.pdbx_description
1 polymer ?
#
loop_
_entity_poly.entity_id
_entity_poly.type
_entity_poly.pdbx_seq_one_letter_code
_entity_poly.pdbx_strand_id
1 'polypeptide(L)'
;MEEELEDREATQIFCCKLRRKSQWVWLYTLVPSALSFLLHLTSLLVDSTLALQLALTDCRLDLGLLTFTFVYVPVAFTLVLQPLPLPQRFSCSSLFWWTLRLVLYFVFYPLLMSLSLLKRLFWILQALQTQKPCKEILTEYDTVLSKDEHSYVFLQAFLHCGAQAILQTHLLLLKMPIDLKTEYLQAASVLVSLVTLAYCVASYHRYEAQVVGGRPPVLLLNPPELTSGTQDITLPLLPIRFCLRSKIIALQMDSLEGKVVLFFSWLLLISGRLMCLVISQIMHQKATVVTLLIHFCLILLYLFSSLTTTLYDIPSRLVNAIFSIVTLVEVSVRFHKIALLYFLFFICIFVEDTYLMILFYVYNKDRCSDRGLDCDSFGMYAYFIINSHVLGIILFGLFLARLRPQRKSVVSMPPAENLVSS
;
A
#
# COMPACT_ATOMS: atom_id res chain seq x y z
N MET A 1 22.96 8.62 30.96
CA MET A 1 22.33 9.90 31.37
C MET A 1 21.65 10.59 30.20
N GLU A 2 22.27 10.64 29.01
CA GLU A 2 21.60 11.11 27.78
C GLU A 2 20.47 10.19 27.29
N GLU A 3 20.58 8.88 27.51
CA GLU A 3 19.52 7.89 27.18
C GLU A 3 18.23 8.06 28.01
N GLU A 4 18.33 8.58 29.24
CA GLU A 4 17.16 8.83 30.10
C GLU A 4 16.46 10.15 29.78
N LEU A 5 17.13 11.07 29.08
CA LEU A 5 16.53 12.33 28.65
C LEU A 5 15.72 12.17 27.35
N GLU A 6 16.14 11.29 26.43
CA GLU A 6 15.38 10.97 25.21
C GLU A 6 14.05 10.25 25.51
N ASP A 7 13.96 9.49 26.62
CA ASP A 7 12.76 8.76 27.03
C ASP A 7 11.66 9.67 27.63
N ARG A 8 12.00 10.92 28.03
CA ARG A 8 11.05 11.83 28.70
C ARG A 8 10.14 12.61 27.77
N GLU A 9 10.54 12.88 26.53
CA GLU A 9 9.78 13.78 25.63
C GLU A 9 8.85 13.05 24.64
N ALA A 10 9.00 11.73 24.46
CA ALA A 10 8.26 10.98 23.43
C ALA A 10 7.04 10.18 23.96
N THR A 11 6.57 10.42 25.19
CA THR A 11 5.61 9.53 25.88
C THR A 11 4.28 10.16 26.29
N GLN A 12 3.73 11.07 25.47
CA GLN A 12 2.35 11.52 25.61
C GLN A 12 1.54 11.19 24.36
N ILE A 13 0.56 10.30 24.54
CA ILE A 13 -0.56 10.07 23.62
C ILE A 13 -1.82 10.42 24.42
N PHE A 14 -2.64 11.34 23.93
CA PHE A 14 -3.89 11.80 24.57
C PHE A 14 -3.83 11.97 26.11
N CYS A 15 -2.89 12.78 26.63
CA CYS A 15 -2.73 13.07 28.07
C CYS A 15 -2.46 11.85 28.99
N CYS A 16 -2.32 10.64 28.45
CA CYS A 16 -2.02 9.42 29.19
C CYS A 16 -0.53 9.09 29.10
N LYS A 17 0.18 9.15 30.23
CA LYS A 17 1.56 8.63 30.32
C LYS A 17 1.54 7.11 30.22
N LEU A 18 1.99 6.57 29.08
CA LEU A 18 2.25 5.13 28.91
C LEU A 18 3.45 4.73 29.80
N ARG A 19 3.17 3.99 30.87
CA ARG A 19 4.05 3.82 32.04
C ARG A 19 5.07 2.68 31.89
N ARG A 20 5.11 1.94 30.77
CA ARG A 20 5.98 0.76 30.58
C ARG A 20 6.43 0.54 29.13
N LYS A 21 7.71 0.19 28.92
CA LYS A 21 8.29 -0.27 27.64
C LYS A 21 7.47 -1.39 26.97
N SER A 22 6.81 -2.25 27.75
CA SER A 22 5.90 -3.28 27.24
C SER A 22 4.70 -2.71 26.47
N GLN A 23 4.05 -1.63 26.96
CA GLN A 23 2.86 -1.05 26.33
C GLN A 23 3.16 -0.46 24.93
N TRP A 24 4.40 0.00 24.73
CA TRP A 24 4.89 0.47 23.43
C TRP A 24 4.98 -0.66 22.40
N VAL A 25 5.47 -1.84 22.81
CA VAL A 25 5.58 -3.01 21.93
C VAL A 25 4.21 -3.53 21.50
N TRP A 26 3.25 -3.59 22.44
CA TRP A 26 1.86 -3.96 22.14
C TRP A 26 1.26 -3.06 21.05
N LEU A 27 1.44 -1.75 21.18
CA LEU A 27 0.76 -0.77 20.35
C LEU A 27 1.38 -0.61 18.96
N TYR A 28 2.71 -0.66 18.85
CA TYR A 28 3.43 -0.36 17.60
C TYR A 28 3.79 -1.60 16.78
N THR A 29 3.84 -2.79 17.38
CA THR A 29 4.23 -4.02 16.68
C THR A 29 3.08 -5.02 16.58
N LEU A 30 2.38 -5.31 17.69
CA LEU A 30 1.32 -6.31 17.68
C LEU A 30 0.07 -5.83 16.94
N VAL A 31 -0.44 -4.63 17.25
CA VAL A 31 -1.67 -4.11 16.61
C VAL A 31 -1.55 -4.04 15.09
N PRO A 32 -0.48 -3.47 14.49
CA PRO A 32 -0.33 -3.46 13.03
C PRO A 32 -0.20 -4.86 12.42
N SER A 33 0.47 -5.79 13.11
CA SER A 33 0.63 -7.17 12.62
C SER A 33 -0.68 -7.94 12.65
N ALA A 34 -1.45 -7.81 13.75
CA ALA A 34 -2.78 -8.40 13.87
C ALA A 34 -3.75 -7.81 12.85
N LEU A 35 -3.74 -6.49 12.67
CA LEU A 35 -4.58 -5.81 11.69
C LEU A 35 -4.23 -6.26 10.27
N SER A 36 -2.94 -6.36 9.92
CA SER A 36 -2.50 -6.86 8.62
C SER A 36 -2.96 -8.30 8.36
N PHE A 37 -2.90 -9.17 9.37
CA PHE A 37 -3.38 -10.55 9.26
C PHE A 37 -4.90 -10.60 9.06
N LEU A 38 -5.66 -9.89 9.89
CA LEU A 38 -7.12 -9.85 9.82
C LEU A 38 -7.60 -9.28 8.48
N LEU A 39 -7.04 -8.16 8.03
CA LEU A 39 -7.40 -7.55 6.74
C LEU A 39 -7.09 -8.48 5.57
N HIS A 40 -5.93 -9.13 5.56
CA HIS A 40 -5.57 -10.09 4.52
C HIS A 40 -6.55 -11.28 4.49
N LEU A 41 -6.80 -11.89 5.65
CA LEU A 41 -7.68 -13.05 5.77
C LEU A 41 -9.13 -12.71 5.40
N THR A 42 -9.66 -11.59 5.91
CA THR A 42 -11.01 -11.15 5.59
C THR A 42 -11.16 -10.83 4.10
N SER A 43 -10.18 -10.15 3.48
CA SER A 43 -10.22 -9.90 2.02
C SER A 43 -10.27 -11.20 1.24
N LEU A 44 -9.37 -12.15 1.56
CA LEU A 44 -9.32 -13.45 0.88
C LEU A 44 -10.64 -14.22 1.02
N LEU A 45 -11.22 -14.26 2.22
CA LEU A 45 -12.47 -15.00 2.49
C LEU A 45 -13.67 -14.35 1.80
N VAL A 46 -13.82 -13.03 1.92
CA VAL A 46 -14.96 -12.29 1.34
C VAL A 46 -14.92 -12.39 -0.17
N ASP A 47 -13.78 -12.11 -0.81
CA ASP A 47 -13.67 -12.09 -2.27
C ASP A 47 -13.75 -13.50 -2.88
N SER A 48 -13.19 -14.52 -2.22
CA SER A 48 -13.35 -15.91 -2.66
C SER A 48 -14.80 -16.38 -2.54
N THR A 49 -15.49 -16.03 -1.44
CA THR A 49 -16.90 -16.36 -1.25
C THR A 49 -17.77 -15.64 -2.28
N LEU A 50 -17.49 -14.37 -2.56
CA LEU A 50 -18.17 -13.57 -3.56
C LEU A 50 -17.96 -14.14 -4.97
N ALA A 51 -16.73 -14.53 -5.33
CA ALA A 51 -16.45 -15.17 -6.62
C ALA A 51 -17.29 -16.44 -6.82
N LEU A 52 -17.36 -17.30 -5.79
CA LEU A 52 -18.15 -18.52 -5.83
C LEU A 52 -19.65 -18.24 -5.89
N GLN A 53 -20.15 -17.28 -5.12
CA GLN A 53 -21.56 -16.87 -5.14
C GLN A 53 -21.95 -16.35 -6.55
N LEU A 54 -21.13 -15.49 -7.16
CA LEU A 54 -21.37 -14.96 -8.50
C LEU A 54 -21.33 -16.06 -9.58
N ALA A 55 -20.38 -16.98 -9.49
CA ALA A 55 -20.22 -18.05 -10.48
C ALA A 55 -21.29 -19.14 -10.38
N LEU A 56 -21.59 -19.60 -9.16
CA LEU A 56 -22.41 -20.80 -8.92
C LEU A 56 -23.86 -20.48 -8.62
N THR A 57 -24.14 -19.40 -7.89
CA THR A 57 -25.51 -19.05 -7.47
C THR A 57 -26.15 -18.07 -8.44
N ASP A 58 -25.44 -17.02 -8.82
CA ASP A 58 -25.97 -16.00 -9.73
C ASP A 58 -25.78 -16.36 -11.22
N CYS A 59 -25.19 -17.52 -11.52
CA CYS A 59 -24.90 -18.03 -12.87
C CYS A 59 -24.12 -17.04 -13.76
N ARG A 60 -23.28 -16.18 -13.16
CA ARG A 60 -22.44 -15.19 -13.86
C ARG A 60 -20.98 -15.58 -13.75
N LEU A 61 -20.62 -16.63 -14.48
CA LEU A 61 -19.27 -17.20 -14.48
C LEU A 61 -18.19 -16.17 -14.82
N ASP A 62 -18.46 -15.26 -15.76
CA ASP A 62 -17.50 -14.24 -16.18
C ASP A 62 -17.10 -13.30 -15.02
N LEU A 63 -18.08 -12.84 -14.24
CA LEU A 63 -17.86 -11.94 -13.09
C LEU A 63 -17.22 -12.67 -11.92
N GLY A 64 -17.62 -13.93 -11.68
CA GLY A 64 -16.99 -14.79 -10.68
C GLY A 64 -15.52 -15.05 -11.01
N LEU A 65 -15.21 -15.39 -12.27
CA LEU A 65 -13.85 -15.63 -12.75
C LEU A 65 -13.00 -14.36 -12.72
N LEU A 66 -13.56 -13.21 -13.11
CA LEU A 66 -12.87 -11.92 -13.02
C LEU A 66 -12.51 -11.57 -11.56
N THR A 67 -13.47 -11.74 -10.65
CA THR A 67 -13.26 -11.52 -9.21
C THR A 67 -12.16 -12.43 -8.67
N PHE A 68 -12.20 -13.72 -9.03
CA PHE A 68 -11.18 -14.68 -8.63
C PHE A 68 -9.81 -14.35 -9.22
N THR A 69 -9.77 -13.85 -10.46
CA THR A 69 -8.53 -13.45 -11.11
C THR A 69 -7.81 -12.36 -10.31
N PHE A 70 -8.52 -11.33 -9.82
CA PHE A 70 -7.92 -10.27 -9.02
C PHE A 70 -7.28 -10.77 -7.72
N VAL A 71 -7.81 -11.82 -7.09
CA VAL A 71 -7.18 -12.46 -5.91
C VAL A 71 -5.78 -12.99 -6.24
N TYR A 72 -5.57 -13.52 -7.45
CA TYR A 72 -4.32 -14.16 -7.87
C TYR A 72 -3.37 -13.25 -8.65
N VAL A 73 -3.81 -12.08 -9.14
CA VAL A 73 -2.92 -11.11 -9.82
C VAL A 73 -1.68 -10.76 -8.97
N PRO A 74 -1.78 -10.47 -7.66
CA PRO A 74 -0.60 -10.22 -6.83
C PRO A 74 0.35 -11.41 -6.77
N VAL A 75 -0.17 -12.65 -6.77
CA VAL A 75 0.63 -13.88 -6.77
C VAL A 75 1.41 -14.01 -8.07
N ALA A 76 0.76 -13.76 -9.21
CA ALA A 76 1.43 -13.78 -10.50
C ALA A 76 2.56 -12.74 -10.54
N PHE A 77 2.30 -11.54 -10.03
CA PHE A 77 3.29 -10.46 -10.00
C PHE A 77 4.48 -10.79 -9.10
N THR A 78 4.26 -11.38 -7.92
CA THR A 78 5.36 -11.80 -7.04
C THR A 78 6.21 -12.90 -7.66
N LEU A 79 5.60 -13.87 -8.34
CA LEU A 79 6.34 -14.93 -9.06
C LEU A 79 7.15 -14.40 -10.25
N VAL A 80 6.68 -13.35 -10.92
CA VAL A 80 7.44 -12.69 -11.99
C VAL A 80 8.64 -11.93 -11.42
N LEU A 81 8.45 -11.24 -10.30
CA LEU A 81 9.53 -10.50 -9.64
C LEU A 81 10.57 -11.43 -9.01
N GLN A 82 10.14 -12.58 -8.51
CA GLN A 82 10.97 -13.52 -7.75
C GLN A 82 10.62 -14.96 -8.15
N PRO A 83 11.14 -15.44 -9.29
CA PRO A 83 10.82 -16.77 -9.80
C PRO A 83 11.39 -17.86 -8.89
N LEU A 84 10.64 -18.96 -8.78
CA LEU A 84 11.08 -20.16 -8.09
C LEU A 84 12.38 -20.69 -8.74
N PRO A 85 13.40 -21.11 -7.97
CA PRO A 85 14.65 -21.59 -8.53
C PRO A 85 14.41 -22.70 -9.56
N LEU A 86 15.08 -22.56 -10.71
CA LEU A 86 15.04 -23.53 -11.80
C LEU A 86 15.63 -24.88 -11.34
N PRO A 87 15.13 -26.01 -11.88
CA PRO A 87 15.69 -27.31 -11.56
C PRO A 87 17.15 -27.40 -12.05
N GLN A 88 18.03 -27.93 -11.21
CA GLN A 88 19.46 -28.06 -11.54
C GLN A 88 19.74 -28.99 -12.72
N ARG A 89 18.79 -29.87 -13.07
CA ARG A 89 18.87 -30.76 -14.23
C ARG A 89 17.61 -30.60 -15.08
N PHE A 90 17.79 -30.27 -16.35
CA PHE A 90 16.72 -30.18 -17.34
C PHE A 90 16.38 -31.58 -17.87
N SER A 91 15.66 -32.39 -17.08
CA SER A 91 15.03 -33.63 -17.55
C SER A 91 13.51 -33.45 -17.64
N CYS A 92 12.84 -34.19 -18.53
CA CYS A 92 11.37 -34.12 -18.68
C CYS A 92 10.66 -34.37 -17.34
N SER A 93 11.13 -35.36 -16.57
CA SER A 93 10.62 -35.64 -15.22
C SER A 93 10.88 -34.48 -14.24
N SER A 94 12.10 -33.92 -14.24
CA SER A 94 12.43 -32.80 -13.35
C SER A 94 11.64 -31.53 -13.69
N LEU A 95 11.38 -31.28 -14.97
CA LEU A 95 10.54 -30.17 -15.43
C LEU A 95 9.09 -30.37 -15.01
N PHE A 96 8.53 -31.58 -15.17
CA PHE A 96 7.18 -31.90 -14.71
C PHE A 96 7.00 -31.68 -13.21
N TRP A 97 7.95 -32.14 -12.38
CA TRP A 97 7.89 -31.90 -10.94
C TRP A 97 8.05 -30.43 -10.57
N TRP A 98 8.87 -29.69 -11.31
CA TRP A 98 9.04 -28.25 -11.11
C TRP A 98 7.77 -27.47 -11.49
N THR A 99 7.13 -27.78 -12.62
CA THR A 99 5.88 -27.14 -13.03
C THR A 99 4.74 -27.48 -12.08
N LEU A 100 4.62 -28.74 -11.64
CA LEU A 100 3.65 -29.14 -10.62
C LEU A 100 3.86 -28.36 -9.31
N ARG A 101 5.11 -28.22 -8.87
CA ARG A 101 5.45 -27.44 -7.67
C ARG A 101 5.07 -25.97 -7.85
N LEU A 102 5.35 -25.38 -9.03
CA LEU A 102 4.99 -24.00 -9.33
C LEU A 102 3.47 -23.78 -9.31
N VAL A 103 2.69 -24.69 -9.92
CA VAL A 103 1.23 -24.64 -9.92
C VAL A 103 0.67 -24.78 -8.51
N LEU A 104 1.15 -25.75 -7.72
CA LEU A 104 0.74 -25.90 -6.32
C LEU A 104 1.08 -24.66 -5.51
N TYR A 105 2.29 -24.11 -5.68
CA TYR A 105 2.71 -22.91 -4.99
C TYR A 105 1.82 -21.71 -5.37
N PHE A 106 1.49 -21.54 -6.65
CA PHE A 106 0.57 -20.48 -7.12
C PHE A 106 -0.83 -20.62 -6.49
N VAL A 107 -1.41 -21.81 -6.52
CA VAL A 107 -2.76 -22.08 -5.99
C VAL A 107 -2.83 -21.86 -4.48
N PHE A 108 -1.83 -22.35 -3.73
CA PHE A 108 -1.82 -22.24 -2.27
C PHE A 108 -1.19 -20.95 -1.75
N TYR A 109 -0.61 -20.10 -2.60
CA TYR A 109 0.13 -18.89 -2.18
C TYR A 109 -0.67 -17.98 -1.23
N PRO A 110 -1.94 -17.62 -1.52
CA PRO A 110 -2.69 -16.75 -0.62
C PRO A 110 -2.89 -17.37 0.78
N LEU A 111 -3.07 -18.69 0.83
CA LEU A 111 -3.19 -19.41 2.10
C LEU A 111 -1.85 -19.49 2.83
N LEU A 112 -0.75 -19.76 2.11
CA LEU A 112 0.59 -19.74 2.68
C LEU A 112 0.93 -18.36 3.27
N MET A 113 0.54 -17.29 2.61
CA MET A 113 0.72 -15.93 3.13
C MET A 113 -0.03 -15.73 4.44
N SER A 114 -1.28 -16.20 4.54
CA SER A 114 -2.04 -16.10 5.79
C SER A 114 -1.38 -16.88 6.93
N LEU A 115 -0.79 -18.05 6.65
CA LEU A 115 0.00 -18.82 7.61
C LEU A 115 1.30 -18.10 8.02
N SER A 116 2.00 -17.45 7.10
CA SER A 116 3.19 -16.66 7.40
C SER A 116 2.88 -15.45 8.30
N LEU A 117 1.78 -14.73 8.02
CA LEU A 117 1.31 -13.65 8.88
C LEU A 117 0.87 -14.14 10.27
N LEU A 118 0.21 -15.29 10.34
CA LEU A 118 -0.15 -15.92 11.61
C LEU A 118 1.09 -16.36 12.40
N LYS A 119 2.09 -16.96 11.74
CA LYS A 119 3.36 -17.34 12.34
C LYS A 119 4.07 -16.10 12.90
N ARG A 120 4.10 -14.98 12.16
CA ARG A 120 4.63 -13.71 12.67
C ARG A 120 3.90 -13.26 13.93
N LEU A 121 2.56 -13.29 13.94
CA LEU A 121 1.76 -12.94 15.11
C LEU A 121 2.09 -13.82 16.32
N PHE A 122 2.22 -15.14 16.10
CA PHE A 122 2.60 -16.09 17.13
C PHE A 122 3.97 -15.75 17.75
N TRP A 123 5.00 -15.48 16.93
CA TRP A 123 6.32 -15.13 17.43
C TRP A 123 6.33 -13.79 18.19
N ILE A 124 5.58 -12.79 17.72
CA ILE A 124 5.42 -11.52 18.45
C ILE A 124 4.77 -11.74 19.80
N LEU A 125 3.72 -12.58 19.88
CA LEU A 125 3.06 -12.91 21.14
C LEU A 125 3.99 -13.66 22.10
N GLN A 126 4.78 -14.60 21.60
CA GLN A 126 5.77 -15.32 22.40
C GLN A 126 6.87 -14.37 22.92
N ALA A 127 7.33 -13.43 22.08
CA ALA A 127 8.30 -12.41 22.45
C ALA A 127 7.79 -11.45 23.54
N LEU A 128 6.48 -11.18 23.56
CA LEU A 128 5.85 -10.37 24.60
C LEU A 128 5.77 -11.10 25.95
N GLN A 129 5.82 -12.42 25.94
CA GLN A 129 5.78 -13.25 27.16
C GLN A 129 7.14 -13.43 27.82
N THR A 130 8.26 -13.22 27.11
CA THR A 130 9.61 -13.26 27.69
C THR A 130 9.88 -12.00 28.53
N GLN A 131 10.48 -12.18 29.71
CA GLN A 131 10.61 -11.14 30.77
C GLN A 131 11.40 -9.88 30.38
N LYS A 132 12.08 -9.86 29.23
CA LYS A 132 12.83 -8.69 28.72
C LYS A 132 12.47 -8.45 27.25
N PRO A 133 11.41 -7.66 26.94
CA PRO A 133 11.14 -7.22 25.58
C PRO A 133 12.20 -6.18 25.18
N CYS A 134 13.36 -6.61 24.71
CA CYS A 134 14.36 -5.73 24.09
C CYS A 134 13.93 -5.42 22.65
N LYS A 135 14.16 -4.18 22.22
CA LYS A 135 13.87 -3.70 20.86
C LYS A 135 14.56 -4.54 19.77
N GLU A 136 15.74 -5.07 20.08
CA GLU A 136 16.55 -5.95 19.22
C GLU A 136 15.87 -7.28 18.91
N ILE A 137 15.16 -7.86 19.88
CA ILE A 137 14.43 -9.12 19.74
C ILE A 137 13.24 -8.94 18.78
N LEU A 138 12.57 -7.79 18.84
CA LEU A 138 11.46 -7.46 17.93
C LEU A 138 11.92 -7.19 16.50
N THR A 139 13.10 -6.58 16.31
CA THR A 139 13.68 -6.39 14.99
C THR A 139 14.14 -7.69 14.34
N GLU A 140 14.62 -8.66 15.14
CA GLU A 140 14.90 -10.02 14.68
C GLU A 140 13.61 -10.71 14.20
N TYR A 141 12.48 -10.50 14.87
CA TYR A 141 11.20 -11.10 14.44
C TYR A 141 10.53 -10.43 13.25
N ASP A 142 10.81 -9.16 12.98
CA ASP A 142 10.40 -8.53 11.71
C ASP A 142 11.12 -9.18 10.51
N THR A 143 12.25 -9.89 10.71
CA THR A 143 12.88 -10.71 9.67
C THR A 143 12.20 -12.06 9.41
N VAL A 144 11.22 -12.45 10.25
CA VAL A 144 10.45 -13.70 10.05
C VAL A 144 9.65 -13.65 8.75
N LEU A 145 9.21 -12.46 8.36
CA LEU A 145 8.53 -12.27 7.09
C LEU A 145 9.60 -12.16 5.98
N SER A 146 9.48 -13.00 4.96
CA SER A 146 10.40 -12.89 3.83
C SER A 146 10.17 -11.59 3.07
N LYS A 147 11.18 -11.12 2.34
CA LYS A 147 11.06 -9.95 1.45
C LYS A 147 9.89 -10.13 0.46
N ASP A 148 9.66 -11.36 0.04
CA ASP A 148 8.67 -11.77 -0.95
C ASP A 148 7.26 -11.57 -0.38
N GLU A 149 7.08 -11.96 0.88
CA GLU A 149 5.83 -11.81 1.63
C GLU A 149 5.48 -10.34 1.90
N HIS A 150 6.47 -9.50 2.21
CA HIS A 150 6.25 -8.04 2.33
C HIS A 150 5.82 -7.43 1.00
N SER A 151 6.44 -7.86 -0.11
CA SER A 151 6.10 -7.39 -1.45
C SER A 151 4.70 -7.86 -1.87
N TYR A 152 4.31 -9.09 -1.51
CA TYR A 152 2.97 -9.60 -1.74
C TYR A 152 1.89 -8.76 -1.04
N VAL A 153 2.04 -8.49 0.27
CA VAL A 153 1.03 -7.72 1.03
C VAL A 153 0.87 -6.32 0.46
N PHE A 154 1.97 -5.70 0.02
CA PHE A 154 1.93 -4.41 -0.67
C PHE A 154 1.18 -4.50 -2.00
N LEU A 155 1.55 -5.44 -2.87
CA LEU A 155 0.92 -5.62 -4.19
C LEU A 155 -0.57 -6.00 -4.08
N GLN A 156 -0.93 -6.80 -3.08
CA GLN A 156 -2.32 -7.18 -2.81
C GLN A 156 -3.20 -5.96 -2.59
N ALA A 157 -2.74 -4.96 -1.84
CA ALA A 157 -3.54 -3.77 -1.57
C ALA A 157 -3.95 -3.04 -2.87
N PHE A 158 -3.05 -2.94 -3.85
CA PHE A 158 -3.31 -2.21 -5.09
C PHE A 158 -3.96 -3.09 -6.18
N LEU A 159 -3.37 -4.26 -6.44
CA LEU A 159 -3.73 -5.10 -7.58
C LEU A 159 -4.96 -5.98 -7.30
N HIS A 160 -5.16 -6.38 -6.03
CA HIS A 160 -6.34 -7.11 -5.62
C HIS A 160 -7.38 -6.16 -5.02
N CYS A 161 -7.13 -5.59 -3.84
CA CYS A 161 -8.13 -4.79 -3.12
C CYS A 161 -8.55 -3.53 -3.91
N GLY A 162 -7.60 -2.80 -4.51
CA GLY A 162 -7.93 -1.62 -5.33
C GLY A 162 -8.83 -1.96 -6.53
N ALA A 163 -8.46 -2.99 -7.30
CA ALA A 163 -9.25 -3.45 -8.45
C ALA A 163 -10.64 -3.95 -8.02
N GLN A 164 -10.69 -4.64 -6.88
CA GLN A 164 -11.91 -5.23 -6.36
C GLN A 164 -12.88 -4.18 -5.80
N ALA A 165 -12.38 -3.15 -5.11
CA ALA A 165 -13.18 -2.00 -4.70
C ALA A 165 -13.84 -1.33 -5.92
N ILE A 166 -13.10 -1.14 -7.02
CA ILE A 166 -13.62 -0.56 -8.26
C ILE A 166 -14.70 -1.45 -8.88
N LEU A 167 -14.39 -2.74 -9.08
CA LEU A 167 -15.30 -3.69 -9.72
C LEU A 167 -16.61 -3.84 -8.93
N GLN A 168 -16.54 -4.09 -7.62
CA GLN A 168 -17.73 -4.35 -6.83
C GLN A 168 -18.57 -3.08 -6.61
N THR A 169 -17.95 -1.90 -6.49
CA THR A 169 -18.69 -0.62 -6.50
C THR A 169 -19.42 -0.41 -7.82
N HIS A 170 -18.77 -0.73 -8.95
CA HIS A 170 -19.38 -0.64 -10.26
C HIS A 170 -20.60 -1.57 -10.39
N LEU A 171 -20.49 -2.83 -9.93
CA LEU A 171 -21.60 -3.79 -9.97
C LEU A 171 -22.76 -3.39 -9.04
N LEU A 172 -22.46 -2.88 -7.85
CA LEU A 172 -23.48 -2.38 -6.92
C LEU A 172 -24.25 -1.19 -7.52
N LEU A 173 -23.54 -0.25 -8.15
CA LEU A 173 -24.18 0.93 -8.78
C LEU A 173 -25.05 0.56 -9.98
N LEU A 174 -24.68 -0.48 -10.73
CA LEU A 174 -25.51 -1.02 -11.82
C LEU A 174 -26.67 -1.89 -11.33
N LYS A 175 -26.87 -2.04 -10.01
CA LYS A 175 -27.89 -2.91 -9.42
C LYS A 175 -27.83 -4.34 -9.96
N MET A 176 -26.61 -4.81 -10.19
CA MET A 176 -26.33 -6.14 -10.71
C MET A 176 -26.49 -7.31 -9.72
N PRO A 177 -26.48 -7.16 -8.37
CA PRO A 177 -26.77 -8.30 -7.51
C PRO A 177 -28.25 -8.70 -7.65
N ILE A 178 -28.48 -10.01 -7.85
CA ILE A 178 -29.82 -10.59 -7.96
C ILE A 178 -30.37 -10.91 -6.56
N ASP A 179 -29.49 -11.32 -5.65
CA ASP A 179 -29.80 -11.70 -4.28
C ASP A 179 -29.22 -10.71 -3.27
N LEU A 180 -29.97 -10.47 -2.19
CA LEU A 180 -29.58 -9.64 -1.04
C LEU A 180 -28.25 -10.14 -0.43
N LYS A 181 -28.04 -11.46 -0.42
CA LYS A 181 -26.78 -12.05 0.05
C LYS A 181 -25.59 -11.62 -0.80
N THR A 182 -25.74 -11.61 -2.12
CA THR A 182 -24.69 -11.15 -3.05
C THR A 182 -24.43 -9.67 -2.82
N GLU A 183 -25.48 -8.86 -2.64
CA GLU A 183 -25.34 -7.42 -2.35
C GLU A 183 -24.53 -7.17 -1.07
N TYR A 184 -24.83 -7.87 0.03
CA TYR A 184 -24.04 -7.76 1.27
C TYR A 184 -22.58 -8.19 1.08
N LEU A 185 -22.32 -9.27 0.33
CA LEU A 185 -20.95 -9.72 0.05
C LEU A 185 -20.19 -8.70 -0.80
N GLN A 186 -20.84 -8.08 -1.80
CA GLN A 186 -20.24 -7.01 -2.60
C GLN A 186 -19.93 -5.78 -1.74
N ALA A 187 -20.86 -5.36 -0.88
CA ALA A 187 -20.64 -4.22 0.03
C ALA A 187 -19.50 -4.50 1.03
N ALA A 188 -19.45 -5.72 1.59
CA ALA A 188 -18.36 -6.15 2.45
C ALA A 188 -17.01 -6.16 1.72
N SER A 189 -16.98 -6.65 0.48
CA SER A 189 -15.79 -6.65 -0.37
C SER A 189 -15.28 -5.22 -0.62
N VAL A 190 -16.17 -4.28 -0.96
CA VAL A 190 -15.82 -2.86 -1.14
C VAL A 190 -15.23 -2.28 0.16
N LEU A 191 -15.90 -2.47 1.29
CA LEU A 191 -15.47 -1.94 2.58
C LEU A 191 -14.09 -2.47 2.98
N VAL A 192 -13.91 -3.79 2.96
CA VAL A 192 -12.65 -4.44 3.35
C VAL A 192 -11.53 -4.05 2.39
N SER A 193 -11.82 -3.93 1.10
CA SER A 193 -10.85 -3.50 0.10
C SER A 193 -10.39 -2.06 0.31
N LEU A 194 -11.31 -1.13 0.59
CA LEU A 194 -11.00 0.27 0.88
C LEU A 194 -10.15 0.40 2.16
N VAL A 195 -10.53 -0.33 3.22
CA VAL A 195 -9.78 -0.33 4.49
C VAL A 195 -8.38 -0.90 4.28
N THR A 196 -8.24 -2.02 3.57
CA THR A 196 -6.94 -2.65 3.29
C THR A 196 -6.04 -1.73 2.46
N LEU A 197 -6.58 -1.10 1.41
CA LEU A 197 -5.85 -0.16 0.58
C LEU A 197 -5.41 1.08 1.39
N ALA A 198 -6.30 1.69 2.16
CA ALA A 198 -5.98 2.84 3.00
C ALA A 198 -4.95 2.51 4.09
N TYR A 199 -5.07 1.34 4.73
CA TYR A 199 -4.11 0.85 5.71
C TYR A 199 -2.72 0.65 5.09
N CYS A 200 -2.66 0.06 3.90
CA CYS A 200 -1.41 -0.09 3.15
C CYS A 200 -0.82 1.28 2.82
N VAL A 201 -1.58 2.18 2.20
CA VAL A 201 -1.11 3.52 1.81
C VAL A 201 -0.59 4.30 3.02
N ALA A 202 -1.31 4.29 4.15
CA ALA A 202 -0.83 4.93 5.38
C ALA A 202 0.45 4.28 5.92
N SER A 203 0.58 2.95 5.81
CA SER A 203 1.76 2.20 6.24
C SER A 203 2.99 2.43 5.35
N TYR A 204 2.80 2.77 4.07
CA TYR A 204 3.88 2.96 3.08
C TYR A 204 4.05 4.42 2.63
N HIS A 205 3.30 5.36 3.22
CA HIS A 205 3.27 6.78 2.82
C HIS A 205 4.65 7.46 2.73
N ARG A 206 5.61 7.05 3.56
CA ARG A 206 7.01 7.56 3.56
C ARG A 206 8.03 6.44 3.67
N TYR A 207 7.78 5.37 2.93
CA TYR A 207 8.50 4.12 3.11
C TYR A 207 10.00 4.27 2.87
N GLU A 208 10.44 4.82 1.72
CA GLU A 208 11.87 4.98 1.42
C GLU A 208 12.62 5.84 2.46
N ALA A 209 11.98 6.89 2.99
CA ALA A 209 12.58 7.72 4.04
C ALA A 209 12.76 6.98 5.39
N GLN A 210 11.97 5.92 5.62
CA GLN A 210 12.04 5.04 6.78
C GLN A 210 12.95 3.81 6.52
N VAL A 211 13.10 3.36 5.27
CA VAL A 211 14.07 2.32 4.87
C VAL A 211 15.50 2.77 5.18
N VAL A 212 15.82 4.04 4.96
CA VAL A 212 17.09 4.66 5.39
C VAL A 212 17.32 4.55 6.91
N GLY A 213 16.25 4.44 7.69
CA GLY A 213 16.28 4.21 9.14
C GLY A 213 16.21 2.73 9.57
N GLY A 214 16.32 1.77 8.64
CA GLY A 214 16.39 0.34 8.93
C GLY A 214 15.13 -0.49 8.61
N ARG A 215 14.12 0.07 7.93
CA ARG A 215 12.94 -0.70 7.48
C ARG A 215 13.33 -1.62 6.30
N PRO A 216 12.89 -2.90 6.25
CA PRO A 216 13.23 -3.79 5.13
C PRO A 216 12.70 -3.22 3.81
N PRO A 217 13.38 -3.34 2.66
CA PRO A 217 12.88 -2.81 1.39
C PRO A 217 11.73 -3.66 0.82
N VAL A 218 10.78 -3.01 0.14
CA VAL A 218 9.64 -3.64 -0.56
C VAL A 218 9.73 -3.31 -2.04
N LEU A 219 9.29 -4.25 -2.90
CA LEU A 219 9.25 -4.08 -4.36
C LEU A 219 10.62 -3.65 -4.94
N LEU A 220 11.65 -4.47 -4.68
CA LEU A 220 12.98 -4.20 -5.21
C LEU A 220 13.11 -4.86 -6.59
N LEU A 221 12.72 -4.13 -7.64
CA LEU A 221 12.74 -4.63 -9.02
C LEU A 221 14.15 -4.94 -9.53
N ASN A 222 15.21 -4.44 -8.88
CA ASN A 222 16.61 -4.79 -9.15
C ASN A 222 17.47 -4.60 -7.88
N PRO A 223 18.07 -5.64 -7.29
CA PRO A 223 19.12 -5.44 -6.30
C PRO A 223 20.36 -4.84 -6.95
N PRO A 224 21.03 -3.84 -6.35
CA PRO A 224 22.35 -3.48 -6.81
C PRO A 224 23.22 -4.74 -6.70
N GLU A 225 23.93 -5.10 -7.78
CA GLU A 225 24.96 -6.14 -7.74
C GLU A 225 25.93 -5.79 -6.61
N LEU A 226 25.88 -6.56 -5.54
CA LEU A 226 26.84 -6.50 -4.45
C LEU A 226 28.14 -7.05 -5.05
N THR A 227 29.03 -6.16 -5.49
CA THR A 227 30.41 -6.55 -5.83
C THR A 227 30.96 -7.32 -4.64
N SER A 228 31.23 -8.61 -4.88
CA SER A 228 31.75 -9.56 -3.91
C SER A 228 32.92 -8.96 -3.13
N GLY A 229 32.75 -8.82 -1.81
CA GLY A 229 33.89 -8.54 -0.93
C GLY A 229 33.63 -7.63 0.25
N THR A 230 32.56 -7.82 1.03
CA THR A 230 32.54 -7.67 2.51
C THR A 230 31.12 -7.90 3.00
N GLN A 231 30.90 -8.99 3.75
CA GLN A 231 29.66 -9.25 4.47
C GLN A 231 29.66 -8.43 5.77
N ASP A 232 29.32 -7.14 5.69
CA ASP A 232 28.86 -6.40 6.86
C ASP A 232 27.33 -6.27 6.79
N ILE A 233 26.67 -7.12 7.56
CA ILE A 233 25.21 -7.34 7.61
C ILE A 233 24.48 -6.21 8.37
N THR A 234 25.19 -5.15 8.81
CA THR A 234 24.65 -4.13 9.72
C THR A 234 24.18 -2.84 9.06
N LEU A 235 24.33 -2.67 7.75
CA LEU A 235 23.82 -1.51 7.02
C LEU A 235 22.65 -1.90 6.12
N PRO A 236 21.45 -1.28 6.29
CA PRO A 236 20.34 -1.50 5.35
C PRO A 236 20.81 -1.09 3.95
N LEU A 237 20.57 -1.99 2.99
CA LEU A 237 20.94 -1.90 1.57
C LEU A 237 20.41 -0.61 0.91
N LEU A 238 21.11 0.50 1.16
CA LEU A 238 21.05 1.68 0.32
C LEU A 238 21.81 1.38 -0.97
N PRO A 239 21.38 1.86 -2.15
CA PRO A 239 22.29 2.02 -3.26
C PRO A 239 23.42 2.95 -2.79
N ILE A 240 24.61 2.38 -2.58
CA ILE A 240 25.81 3.01 -2.00
C ILE A 240 26.28 4.25 -2.80
N ARG A 241 25.68 4.55 -3.95
CA ARG A 241 26.15 5.60 -4.87
C ARG A 241 25.92 7.06 -4.45
N PHE A 242 25.28 7.35 -3.30
CA PHE A 242 24.94 8.74 -2.93
C PHE A 242 25.59 9.32 -1.67
N CYS A 243 26.44 8.60 -0.94
CA CYS A 243 26.96 9.11 0.34
C CYS A 243 28.49 9.23 0.37
N LEU A 244 29.03 10.14 -0.43
CA LEU A 244 30.41 10.61 -0.26
C LEU A 244 30.52 11.99 0.43
N ARG A 245 29.40 12.65 0.77
CA ARG A 245 29.48 13.93 1.53
C ARG A 245 28.21 14.46 2.21
N SER A 246 27.07 13.74 2.22
CA SER A 246 25.82 14.29 2.77
C SER A 246 25.37 13.58 4.04
N LYS A 247 25.00 14.38 5.05
CA LYS A 247 24.39 13.94 6.31
C LYS A 247 23.15 13.09 5.99
N ILE A 248 23.19 11.80 6.31
CA ILE A 248 22.05 10.90 6.12
C ILE A 248 20.99 11.24 7.17
N ILE A 249 19.87 11.79 6.71
CA ILE A 249 18.71 12.10 7.55
C ILE A 249 17.70 10.96 7.38
N ALA A 250 17.50 10.17 8.44
CA ALA A 250 16.41 9.20 8.50
C ALA A 250 15.18 9.83 9.17
N LEU A 251 14.01 9.30 8.83
CA LEU A 251 12.76 9.66 9.46
C LEU A 251 12.51 8.72 10.65
N GLN A 252 12.10 9.25 11.80
CA GLN A 252 11.61 8.40 12.88
C GLN A 252 10.31 7.69 12.47
N MET A 253 10.00 6.61 13.18
CA MET A 253 8.71 5.94 13.07
C MET A 253 7.59 6.91 13.44
N ASP A 254 6.49 6.87 12.68
CA ASP A 254 5.32 7.70 12.96
C ASP A 254 4.72 7.37 14.33
N SER A 255 4.26 8.40 15.05
CA SER A 255 3.45 8.22 16.25
C SER A 255 2.14 7.50 15.90
N LEU A 256 1.56 6.78 16.87
CA LEU A 256 0.28 6.10 16.64
C LEU A 256 -0.80 7.10 16.21
N GLU A 257 -0.89 8.25 16.87
CA GLU A 257 -1.84 9.31 16.53
C GLU A 257 -1.66 9.74 15.06
N GLY A 258 -0.42 9.93 14.62
CA GLY A 258 -0.09 10.23 13.23
C GLY A 258 -0.54 9.13 12.27
N LYS A 259 -0.30 7.86 12.59
CA LYS A 259 -0.73 6.72 11.77
C LYS A 259 -2.25 6.63 11.64
N VAL A 260 -2.98 6.84 12.74
CA VAL A 260 -4.45 6.78 12.76
C VAL A 260 -5.05 7.93 11.93
N VAL A 261 -4.56 9.16 12.14
CA VAL A 261 -5.03 10.32 11.35
C VAL A 261 -4.70 10.15 9.87
N LEU A 262 -3.50 9.66 9.55
CA LEU A 262 -3.10 9.40 8.18
C LEU A 262 -3.93 8.29 7.52
N PHE A 263 -4.26 7.22 8.27
CA PHE A 263 -5.16 6.16 7.81
C PHE A 263 -6.54 6.69 7.44
N PHE A 264 -7.19 7.46 8.34
CA PHE A 264 -8.51 8.01 8.06
C PHE A 264 -8.50 9.05 6.94
N SER A 265 -7.42 9.85 6.85
CA SER A 265 -7.22 10.78 5.73
C SER A 265 -7.20 10.04 4.39
N TRP A 266 -6.39 8.98 4.27
CA TRP A 266 -6.33 8.19 3.04
C TRP A 266 -7.63 7.43 2.77
N LEU A 267 -8.29 6.87 3.79
CA LEU A 267 -9.56 6.18 3.63
C LEU A 267 -10.62 7.09 2.98
N LEU A 268 -10.73 8.33 3.45
CA LEU A 268 -11.65 9.31 2.89
C LEU A 268 -11.26 9.72 1.46
N LEU A 269 -9.98 10.02 1.21
CA LEU A 269 -9.52 10.39 -0.13
C LEU A 269 -9.73 9.28 -1.16
N ILE A 270 -9.35 8.05 -0.80
CA ILE A 270 -9.50 6.87 -1.67
C ILE A 270 -10.98 6.58 -1.93
N SER A 271 -11.82 6.59 -0.89
CA SER A 271 -13.25 6.33 -1.07
C SER A 271 -13.92 7.37 -1.98
N GLY A 272 -13.63 8.66 -1.80
CA GLY A 272 -14.12 9.72 -2.68
C GLY A 272 -13.65 9.54 -4.12
N ARG A 273 -12.35 9.32 -4.33
CA ARG A 273 -11.75 9.16 -5.66
C ARG A 273 -12.27 7.93 -6.39
N LEU A 274 -12.32 6.77 -5.73
CA LEU A 274 -12.84 5.54 -6.36
C LEU A 274 -14.32 5.69 -6.72
N MET A 275 -15.13 6.27 -5.84
CA MET A 275 -16.55 6.53 -6.14
C MET A 275 -16.71 7.44 -7.37
N CYS A 276 -15.92 8.53 -7.44
CA CYS A 276 -15.92 9.43 -8.59
C CYS A 276 -15.51 8.71 -9.89
N LEU A 277 -14.43 7.92 -9.86
CA LEU A 277 -13.96 7.17 -11.02
C LEU A 277 -14.99 6.14 -11.49
N VAL A 278 -15.64 5.43 -10.58
CA VAL A 278 -16.66 4.43 -10.95
C VAL A 278 -17.89 5.09 -11.57
N ILE A 279 -18.45 6.12 -10.93
CA ILE A 279 -19.62 6.85 -11.47
C ILE A 279 -19.27 7.46 -12.82
N SER A 280 -18.14 8.15 -12.92
CA SER A 280 -17.71 8.77 -14.17
C SER A 280 -17.44 7.74 -15.26
N GLN A 281 -16.95 6.53 -14.94
CA GLN A 281 -16.77 5.46 -15.92
C GLN A 281 -18.11 4.99 -16.49
N ILE A 282 -19.14 4.84 -15.66
CA ILE A 282 -20.50 4.45 -16.11
C ILE A 282 -21.08 5.53 -17.03
N MET A 283 -20.82 6.80 -16.73
CA MET A 283 -21.50 7.93 -17.36
C MET A 283 -20.72 8.52 -18.55
N HIS A 284 -19.40 8.60 -18.46
CA HIS A 284 -18.51 9.22 -19.43
C HIS A 284 -17.16 8.48 -19.56
N GLN A 285 -17.18 7.18 -19.88
CA GLN A 285 -15.98 6.36 -20.08
C GLN A 285 -14.85 7.07 -20.85
N LYS A 286 -15.16 7.75 -21.96
CA LYS A 286 -14.14 8.46 -22.76
C LYS A 286 -13.47 9.59 -21.96
N ALA A 287 -14.24 10.40 -21.25
CA ALA A 287 -13.71 11.50 -20.45
C ALA A 287 -12.91 10.98 -19.25
N THR A 288 -13.37 9.92 -18.60
CA THR A 288 -12.65 9.26 -17.50
C THR A 288 -11.30 8.73 -17.99
N VAL A 289 -11.26 7.98 -19.09
CA VAL A 289 -9.99 7.45 -19.65
C VAL A 289 -9.01 8.56 -20.02
N VAL A 290 -9.49 9.64 -20.67
CA VAL A 290 -8.63 10.78 -21.02
C VAL A 290 -8.09 11.47 -19.77
N THR A 291 -8.93 11.69 -18.75
CA THR A 291 -8.53 12.32 -17.49
C THR A 291 -7.47 11.47 -16.78
N LEU A 292 -7.68 10.15 -16.70
CA LEU A 292 -6.72 9.21 -16.13
C LEU A 292 -5.40 9.16 -16.90
N LEU A 293 -5.44 9.23 -18.24
CA LEU A 293 -4.25 9.28 -19.07
C LEU A 293 -3.45 10.56 -18.84
N ILE A 294 -4.12 11.72 -18.77
CA ILE A 294 -3.49 13.00 -18.47
C ILE A 294 -2.84 12.94 -17.08
N HIS A 295 -3.56 12.46 -16.07
CA HIS A 295 -3.04 12.29 -14.71
C HIS A 295 -1.78 11.41 -14.70
N PHE A 296 -1.86 10.25 -15.34
CA PHE A 296 -0.76 9.31 -15.46
C PHE A 296 0.46 9.97 -16.13
N CYS A 297 0.27 10.68 -17.24
CA CYS A 297 1.34 11.40 -17.93
C CYS A 297 1.97 12.51 -17.07
N LEU A 298 1.17 13.26 -16.29
CA LEU A 298 1.68 14.30 -15.39
C LEU A 298 2.55 13.72 -14.26
N ILE A 299 2.09 12.63 -13.64
CA ILE A 299 2.87 11.93 -12.61
C ILE A 299 4.12 11.32 -13.22
N LEU A 300 4.02 10.69 -14.39
CA LEU A 300 5.17 10.11 -15.07
C LEU A 300 6.21 11.21 -15.40
N LEU A 301 5.77 12.36 -15.91
CA LEU A 301 6.64 13.49 -16.16
C LEU A 301 7.36 13.95 -14.89
N TYR A 302 6.66 14.04 -13.76
CA TYR A 302 7.28 14.34 -12.47
C TYR A 302 8.30 13.26 -12.06
N LEU A 303 7.93 11.99 -12.10
CA LEU A 303 8.81 10.89 -11.70
C LEU A 303 10.06 10.81 -12.58
N PHE A 304 9.97 11.14 -13.87
CA PHE A 304 11.10 11.11 -14.80
C PHE A 304 11.88 12.44 -14.86
N SER A 305 11.34 13.54 -14.33
CA SER A 305 12.04 14.84 -14.31
C SER A 305 13.31 14.86 -13.44
N SER A 306 13.50 13.86 -12.57
CA SER A 306 14.72 13.73 -11.78
C SER A 306 15.91 13.37 -12.68
N LEU A 307 16.96 14.20 -12.69
CA LEU A 307 18.20 13.99 -13.44
C LEU A 307 18.94 12.68 -13.11
N THR A 308 18.53 11.97 -12.07
CA THR A 308 19.15 10.75 -11.56
C THR A 308 18.47 9.45 -12.03
N THR A 309 17.57 9.52 -13.03
CA THR A 309 16.77 8.37 -13.44
C THR A 309 17.61 7.37 -14.24
N THR A 310 17.74 6.14 -13.74
CA THR A 310 18.42 5.05 -14.46
C THR A 310 17.42 4.15 -15.18
N LEU A 311 17.87 3.40 -16.20
CA LEU A 311 17.02 2.43 -16.92
C LEU A 311 16.40 1.38 -15.98
N TYR A 312 17.11 1.01 -14.92
CA TYR A 312 16.68 0.03 -13.92
C TYR A 312 15.52 0.53 -13.04
N ASP A 313 15.29 1.83 -12.96
CA ASP A 313 14.20 2.44 -12.17
C ASP A 313 12.89 2.59 -12.96
N ILE A 314 12.90 2.33 -14.27
CA ILE A 314 11.75 2.54 -15.15
C ILE A 314 10.52 1.73 -14.69
N PRO A 315 10.63 0.41 -14.41
CA PRO A 315 9.46 -0.39 -14.04
C PRO A 315 8.83 0.06 -12.71
N SER A 316 9.63 0.42 -11.71
CA SER A 316 9.12 0.85 -10.42
C SER A 316 8.43 2.22 -10.52
N ARG A 317 8.95 3.13 -11.35
CA ARG A 317 8.30 4.42 -11.63
C ARG A 317 6.98 4.25 -12.39
N LEU A 318 6.91 3.34 -13.36
CA LEU A 318 5.66 3.02 -14.07
C LEU A 318 4.60 2.47 -13.12
N VAL A 319 4.96 1.50 -12.27
CA VAL A 319 4.05 0.93 -11.27
C VAL A 319 3.57 2.01 -10.30
N ASN A 320 4.48 2.85 -9.79
CA ASN A 320 4.08 3.96 -8.92
C ASN A 320 3.19 4.99 -9.63
N ALA A 321 3.41 5.26 -10.92
CA ALA A 321 2.54 6.16 -11.69
C ALA A 321 1.12 5.57 -11.84
N ILE A 322 0.99 4.25 -11.97
CA ILE A 322 -0.32 3.58 -11.96
C ILE A 322 -0.99 3.72 -10.60
N PHE A 323 -0.28 3.45 -9.50
CA PHE A 323 -0.84 3.60 -8.15
C PHE A 323 -1.24 5.05 -7.85
N SER A 324 -0.49 6.01 -8.39
CA SER A 324 -0.73 7.45 -8.27
C SER A 324 -2.07 7.89 -8.84
N ILE A 325 -2.71 7.12 -9.72
CA ILE A 325 -4.09 7.41 -10.16
C ILE A 325 -5.06 7.56 -8.97
N VAL A 326 -4.81 6.81 -7.89
CA VAL A 326 -5.61 6.80 -6.67
C VAL A 326 -4.83 7.37 -5.50
N THR A 327 -3.56 6.99 -5.31
CA THR A 327 -2.77 7.39 -4.14
C THR A 327 -1.28 7.54 -4.41
N LEU A 328 -0.64 8.48 -3.70
CA LEU A 328 0.82 8.64 -3.73
C LEU A 328 1.50 7.84 -2.62
N VAL A 329 2.37 6.91 -3.02
CA VAL A 329 3.19 6.12 -2.10
C VAL A 329 4.66 6.18 -2.49
N GLU A 330 5.52 6.33 -1.48
CA GLU A 330 6.97 6.43 -1.65
C GLU A 330 7.63 5.03 -1.53
N VAL A 331 7.39 4.13 -2.49
CA VAL A 331 8.02 2.79 -2.57
C VAL A 331 8.93 2.72 -3.80
N SER A 332 10.19 2.31 -3.64
CA SER A 332 11.20 2.21 -4.71
C SER A 332 11.55 3.54 -5.41
N VAL A 333 10.92 4.65 -5.04
CA VAL A 333 11.18 6.00 -5.56
C VAL A 333 11.14 6.97 -4.41
N ARG A 334 12.17 7.83 -4.30
CA ARG A 334 12.26 8.88 -3.29
C ARG A 334 11.68 10.19 -3.82
N PHE A 335 10.77 10.80 -3.07
CA PHE A 335 10.15 12.06 -3.48
C PHE A 335 10.98 13.28 -3.08
N HIS A 336 11.11 14.23 -4.02
CA HIS A 336 11.71 15.54 -3.75
C HIS A 336 10.61 16.54 -3.38
N LYS A 337 10.89 17.44 -2.42
CA LYS A 337 9.92 18.46 -1.95
C LYS A 337 8.52 17.87 -1.63
N ILE A 338 8.51 16.81 -0.84
CA ILE A 338 7.33 15.99 -0.47
C ILE A 338 6.05 16.82 -0.21
N ALA A 339 6.14 17.90 0.57
CA ALA A 339 4.97 18.72 0.90
C ALA A 339 4.31 19.37 -0.33
N LEU A 340 5.12 19.86 -1.27
CA LEU A 340 4.64 20.45 -2.52
C LEU A 340 4.01 19.38 -3.42
N LEU A 341 4.63 18.20 -3.50
CA LEU A 341 4.11 17.09 -4.30
C LEU A 341 2.72 16.66 -3.83
N TYR A 342 2.56 16.39 -2.52
CA TYR A 342 1.25 16.01 -1.96
C TYR A 342 0.21 17.12 -2.14
N PHE A 343 0.60 18.39 -1.95
CA PHE A 343 -0.30 19.51 -2.17
C PHE A 343 -0.79 19.59 -3.61
N LEU A 344 0.13 19.52 -4.59
CA LEU A 344 -0.23 19.54 -6.01
C LEU A 344 -1.08 18.33 -6.39
N PHE A 345 -0.76 17.16 -5.84
CA PHE A 345 -1.51 15.94 -6.06
C PHE A 345 -2.97 16.04 -5.58
N PHE A 346 -3.21 16.55 -4.38
CA PHE A 346 -4.58 16.71 -3.88
C PHE A 346 -5.37 17.76 -4.67
N ILE A 347 -4.72 18.85 -5.09
CA ILE A 347 -5.36 19.83 -6.00
C ILE A 347 -5.73 19.15 -7.32
N CYS A 348 -4.81 18.38 -7.89
CA CYS A 348 -5.02 17.68 -9.15
C CYS A 348 -6.20 16.71 -9.06
N ILE A 349 -6.24 15.84 -8.04
CA ILE A 349 -7.37 14.94 -7.79
C ILE A 349 -8.68 15.71 -7.58
N PHE A 350 -8.67 16.75 -6.74
CA PHE A 350 -9.89 17.52 -6.45
C PHE A 350 -10.46 18.19 -7.70
N VAL A 351 -9.59 18.77 -8.53
CA VAL A 351 -9.98 19.40 -9.80
C VAL A 351 -10.50 18.38 -10.80
N GLU A 352 -9.82 17.23 -10.96
CA GLU A 352 -10.25 16.15 -11.84
C GLU A 352 -11.61 15.60 -11.44
N ASP A 353 -11.81 15.29 -10.16
CA ASP A 353 -13.06 14.72 -9.66
C ASP A 353 -14.20 15.73 -9.77
N THR A 354 -13.95 17.00 -9.44
CA THR A 354 -14.93 18.08 -9.62
C THR A 354 -15.29 18.24 -11.10
N TYR A 355 -14.32 18.19 -12.01
CA TYR A 355 -14.55 18.25 -13.46
C TYR A 355 -15.42 17.09 -13.95
N LEU A 356 -15.12 15.85 -13.53
CA LEU A 356 -15.92 14.67 -13.91
C LEU A 356 -17.36 14.76 -13.37
N MET A 357 -17.56 15.33 -12.17
CA MET A 357 -18.89 15.57 -11.59
C MET A 357 -19.66 16.69 -12.30
N ILE A 358 -18.99 17.77 -12.72
CA ILE A 358 -19.60 18.82 -13.54
C ILE A 358 -20.04 18.26 -14.88
N LEU A 359 -19.20 17.44 -15.54
CA LEU A 359 -19.56 16.78 -16.80
C LEU A 359 -20.80 15.90 -16.64
N PHE A 360 -20.86 15.12 -15.57
CA PHE A 360 -22.04 14.32 -15.23
C PHE A 360 -23.30 15.19 -15.17
N TYR A 361 -23.23 16.30 -14.41
CA TYR A 361 -24.37 17.17 -14.18
C TYR A 361 -24.86 17.84 -15.46
N VAL A 362 -23.94 18.35 -16.28
CA VAL A 362 -24.28 19.15 -17.47
C VAL A 362 -24.77 18.29 -18.64
N TYR A 363 -24.12 17.16 -18.91
CA TYR A 363 -24.30 16.45 -20.18
C TYR A 363 -25.16 15.20 -20.11
N ASN A 364 -25.42 14.68 -18.91
CA ASN A 364 -25.89 13.31 -18.75
C ASN A 364 -27.05 13.13 -17.79
N LYS A 365 -27.58 14.23 -17.22
CA LYS A 365 -28.78 14.19 -16.38
C LYS A 365 -29.93 13.44 -17.05
N ASP A 366 -30.12 13.65 -18.35
CA ASP A 366 -31.23 13.06 -19.11
C ASP A 366 -30.97 11.60 -19.56
N ARG A 367 -29.71 11.14 -19.61
CA ARG A 367 -29.34 9.77 -20.07
C ARG A 367 -29.02 8.80 -18.93
N CYS A 368 -29.22 9.25 -17.71
CA CYS A 368 -28.83 8.57 -16.49
C CYS A 368 -29.66 7.31 -16.23
N SER A 369 -30.98 7.42 -16.44
CA SER A 369 -31.92 6.30 -16.33
C SER A 369 -31.58 5.19 -17.32
N ASP A 370 -31.19 5.53 -18.56
CA ASP A 370 -30.82 4.55 -19.59
C ASP A 370 -29.58 3.73 -19.23
N ARG A 371 -28.74 4.23 -18.32
CA ARG A 371 -27.51 3.57 -17.86
C ARG A 371 -27.66 2.88 -16.50
N GLY A 372 -28.89 2.80 -15.98
CA GLY A 372 -29.19 2.13 -14.72
C GLY A 372 -28.83 2.94 -13.47
N LEU A 373 -28.44 4.20 -13.60
CA LEU A 373 -28.17 5.08 -12.46
C LEU A 373 -29.40 5.89 -12.08
N ASP A 374 -29.60 6.06 -10.77
CA ASP A 374 -30.62 6.95 -10.23
C ASP A 374 -30.09 8.40 -10.22
N CYS A 375 -30.68 9.25 -11.05
CA CYS A 375 -30.21 10.62 -11.21
C CYS A 375 -30.61 11.57 -10.08
N ASP A 376 -31.66 11.21 -9.33
CA ASP A 376 -32.06 11.95 -8.15
C ASP A 376 -31.03 11.77 -7.02
N SER A 377 -30.26 10.66 -7.07
CA SER A 377 -29.16 10.36 -6.16
C SER A 377 -27.85 11.11 -6.49
N PHE A 378 -27.76 11.88 -7.59
CA PHE A 378 -26.54 12.63 -7.93
C PHE A 378 -26.08 13.56 -6.81
N GLY A 379 -27.01 14.29 -6.19
CA GLY A 379 -26.70 15.18 -5.09
C GLY A 379 -26.01 14.46 -3.94
N MET A 380 -26.42 13.23 -3.65
CA MET A 380 -25.81 12.39 -2.61
C MET A 380 -24.39 11.94 -2.99
N TYR A 381 -24.18 11.55 -4.24
CA TYR A 381 -22.85 11.15 -4.73
C TYR A 381 -21.87 12.32 -4.73
N ALA A 382 -22.27 13.46 -5.30
CA ALA A 382 -21.45 14.67 -5.31
C ALA A 382 -21.15 15.15 -3.89
N TYR A 383 -22.17 15.12 -3.00
CA TYR A 383 -21.98 15.44 -1.58
C TYR A 383 -20.96 14.51 -0.92
N PHE A 384 -21.08 13.19 -1.10
CA PHE A 384 -20.13 12.23 -0.55
C PHE A 384 -18.70 12.45 -1.07
N ILE A 385 -18.53 12.60 -2.40
CA ILE A 385 -17.22 12.79 -3.03
C ILE A 385 -16.58 14.09 -2.54
N ILE A 386 -17.29 15.21 -2.54
CA ILE A 386 -16.73 16.50 -2.10
C ILE A 386 -16.38 16.47 -0.61
N ASN A 387 -17.28 15.97 0.25
CA ASN A 387 -17.03 15.93 1.70
C ASN A 387 -15.89 14.99 2.06
N SER A 388 -15.78 13.83 1.41
CA SER A 388 -14.67 12.90 1.62
C SER A 388 -13.32 13.52 1.24
N HIS A 389 -13.25 14.26 0.13
CA HIS A 389 -12.04 15.00 -0.26
C HIS A 389 -11.69 16.11 0.74
N VAL A 390 -12.64 16.98 1.06
CA VAL A 390 -12.42 18.11 1.97
C VAL A 390 -11.97 17.61 3.34
N LEU A 391 -12.69 16.64 3.92
CA LEU A 391 -12.34 16.07 5.22
C LEU A 391 -11.01 15.32 5.18
N GLY A 392 -10.75 14.56 4.11
CA GLY A 392 -9.49 13.86 3.88
C GLY A 392 -8.28 14.81 3.82
N ILE A 393 -8.41 15.93 3.10
CA ILE A 393 -7.39 16.99 3.00
C ILE A 393 -7.19 17.69 4.35
N ILE A 394 -8.26 17.99 5.09
CA ILE A 394 -8.16 18.60 6.43
C ILE A 394 -7.39 17.69 7.39
N LEU A 395 -7.72 16.39 7.43
CA LEU A 395 -7.01 15.41 8.25
C LEU A 395 -5.54 15.27 7.82
N PHE A 396 -5.27 15.30 6.51
CA PHE A 396 -3.88 15.29 6.02
C PHE A 396 -3.11 16.55 6.44
N GLY A 397 -3.76 17.72 6.37
CA GLY A 397 -3.21 18.98 6.84
C GLY A 397 -2.89 18.94 8.34
N LEU A 398 -3.78 18.38 9.15
CA LEU A 398 -3.55 18.15 10.58
C LEU A 398 -2.34 17.22 10.81
N PHE A 399 -2.23 16.13 10.04
CA PHE A 399 -1.08 15.24 10.08
C PHE A 399 0.22 15.98 9.78
N LEU A 400 0.27 16.77 8.69
CA LEU A 400 1.46 17.53 8.32
C LEU A 400 1.84 18.61 9.34
N ALA A 401 0.83 19.28 9.93
CA ALA A 401 1.05 20.40 10.84
C ALA A 401 1.46 19.98 12.25
N ARG A 402 0.94 18.85 12.75
CA ARG A 402 1.08 18.47 14.17
C ARG A 402 1.68 17.09 14.41
N LEU A 403 1.43 16.13 13.54
CA LEU A 403 1.73 14.71 13.79
C LEU A 403 2.85 14.16 12.91
N ARG A 404 3.51 15.03 12.14
CA ARG A 404 4.60 14.67 11.26
C ARG A 404 5.79 14.14 12.08
N PRO A 405 6.40 13.00 11.71
CA PRO A 405 7.58 12.47 12.39
C PRO A 405 8.78 13.42 12.25
N GLN A 406 9.58 13.49 13.30
CA GLN A 406 10.79 14.30 13.31
C GLN A 406 11.92 13.64 12.51
N ARG A 407 12.83 14.49 12.02
CA ARG A 407 14.02 14.08 11.28
C ARG A 407 15.15 13.79 12.27
N LYS A 408 15.76 12.60 12.20
CA LYS A 408 16.98 12.26 12.95
C LYS A 408 18.15 12.12 11.99
N SER A 409 19.30 12.70 12.34
CA SER A 409 20.54 12.46 11.60
C SER A 409 21.19 11.18 12.08
N VAL A 410 21.41 10.23 11.17
CA VAL A 410 21.86 8.88 11.54
C VAL A 410 23.38 8.77 11.55
N VAL A 411 24.11 9.54 10.74
CA VAL A 411 25.59 9.56 10.76
C VAL A 411 26.14 10.91 10.29
N SER A 412 27.08 11.49 11.05
CA SER A 412 28.12 12.39 10.50
C SER A 412 29.37 11.54 10.28
N MET A 413 29.76 11.29 9.03
CA MET A 413 31.08 10.67 8.82
C MET A 413 32.16 11.64 9.31
N PRO A 414 33.21 11.16 9.99
CA PRO A 414 34.34 12.01 10.31
C PRO A 414 34.94 12.57 9.01
N PRO A 415 35.48 13.81 9.03
CA PRO A 415 36.13 14.38 7.86
C PRO A 415 37.24 13.45 7.35
N ALA A 416 37.36 13.33 6.03
CA ALA A 416 38.26 12.43 5.33
C ALA A 416 39.76 12.64 5.63
N GLU A 417 40.13 13.61 6.47
CA GLU A 417 41.51 13.89 6.87
C GLU A 417 42.13 12.82 7.77
N ASN A 418 41.34 11.89 8.32
CA ASN A 418 41.85 10.84 9.23
C ASN A 418 42.03 9.44 8.57
N LEU A 419 41.85 9.31 7.25
CA LEU A 419 41.96 8.01 6.55
C LEU A 419 43.29 7.82 5.79
N VAL A 420 44.27 8.71 5.99
CA VAL A 420 45.59 8.63 5.32
C VAL A 420 46.73 8.30 6.30
N SER A 421 46.44 7.94 7.55
CA SER A 421 47.48 7.53 8.52
C SER A 421 47.11 6.23 9.23
N SER A 422 47.26 5.10 8.53
CA SER A 422 47.47 3.78 9.13
C SER A 422 48.12 2.85 8.13
#